data_AF-A0A415U2G1-F1
#
_entry.id   AF-A0A415U2G1-F1
#
_cell.length_a   1.000
_cell.length_b   1.000
_cell.length_c   1.000
_cell.angle_alpha   90.00
_cell.angle_beta   90.00
_cell.angle_gamma   90.00
#
_symmetry.space_group_name_H-M   'P 1'
#
loop_
_entity.id
_entity.type
_entity.pdbx_description
1 polymer ?
#
loop_
_entity_poly.entity_id
_entity_poly.type
_entity_poly.pdbx_seq_one_letter_code
_entity_poly.pdbx_strand_id
1 'polypeptide(L)'
;MHGLIGWKKLPIRAQETLYRWEYDNEDNLLGMTQMPPPDFGTYTIPMSKALLFRTKSRKNNPEGRSILRNAYRSWYFKRRIQEIEGIGIERDLAGLPVMHGPEGLDLWNDDIEDNKQTRIALENMVKSIRRDEMEGVVLPAGYELELLSSGGTRQFDTNAIINRYDTRIAMTVLADFIFLGHSETGSWALSSDKTELFAMAIGAFLDMICETFNSQGIPPLIDINGEHFAGITEYPKMSHGDIADVDVTKVAAFIKDMTGIGILVPDDGLEDYIRQVGHLPERTTDDRTVDQRRKQQAEQNQPPEPETAAGSDGNDEGEEIPDNVAEAAKRRLGRSGANGNKVHTTKANTQGKDTGQSRSPTQT
;
A
#
# COMPACT_ATOMS: atom_id res chain seq x y z
N MET A 1 34.48 3.36 -30.82
CA MET A 1 33.46 3.93 -29.91
C MET A 1 32.13 3.85 -30.64
N HIS A 2 31.21 3.01 -30.17
CA HIS A 2 29.87 2.94 -30.76
C HIS A 2 29.16 4.28 -30.50
N GLY A 3 28.76 4.97 -31.57
CA GLY A 3 28.18 6.33 -31.53
C GLY A 3 26.76 6.41 -30.98
N LEU A 4 26.45 5.62 -29.95
CA LEU A 4 25.12 5.54 -29.34
C LEU A 4 24.83 6.78 -28.48
N ILE A 5 23.58 7.23 -28.54
CA ILE A 5 23.05 8.33 -27.75
C ILE A 5 22.40 7.76 -26.49
N GLY A 6 22.87 8.22 -25.32
CA GLY A 6 22.36 7.82 -24.01
C GLY A 6 21.85 9.00 -23.19
N TRP A 7 21.10 8.72 -22.13
CA TRP A 7 20.80 9.75 -21.13
C TRP A 7 22.07 10.14 -20.36
N LYS A 8 22.45 11.41 -20.44
CA LYS A 8 23.54 11.95 -19.62
C LYS A 8 23.11 12.21 -18.16
N LYS A 9 21.86 12.63 -17.96
CA LYS A 9 21.28 12.95 -16.64
C LYS A 9 19.76 12.99 -16.68
N LEU A 10 19.12 12.76 -15.53
CA LEU A 10 17.68 12.88 -15.30
C LEU A 10 17.42 13.88 -14.15
N PRO A 11 17.49 15.20 -14.40
CA PRO A 11 17.34 16.20 -13.35
C PRO A 11 15.88 16.30 -12.88
N ILE A 12 15.68 16.28 -11.56
CA ILE A 12 14.37 16.52 -10.95
C ILE A 12 13.97 17.99 -11.13
N ARG A 13 12.69 18.22 -11.41
CA ARG A 13 12.09 19.55 -11.48
C ARG A 13 11.22 19.77 -10.25
N ALA A 14 11.55 20.82 -9.52
CA ALA A 14 10.84 21.26 -8.32
C ALA A 14 9.37 21.54 -8.65
N GLN A 15 8.44 21.04 -7.83
CA GLN A 15 7.01 21.26 -8.03
C GLN A 15 6.61 22.67 -7.57
N GLU A 16 7.38 23.27 -6.66
CA GLU A 16 7.16 24.63 -6.16
C GLU A 16 7.38 25.70 -7.24
N THR A 17 8.12 25.37 -8.30
CA THR A 17 8.39 26.29 -9.41
C THR A 17 7.43 26.07 -10.58
N LEU A 18 6.48 25.15 -10.48
CA LEU A 18 5.40 24.99 -11.46
C LEU A 18 4.61 26.30 -11.56
N TYR A 19 4.58 26.87 -12.77
CA TYR A 19 3.74 28.03 -13.05
C TYR A 19 2.40 27.59 -13.66
N ARG A 20 2.43 26.72 -14.67
CA ARG A 20 1.23 26.11 -15.27
C ARG A 20 1.56 24.87 -16.11
N TRP A 21 0.54 24.05 -16.33
CA TRP A 21 0.55 23.01 -17.36
C TRP A 21 0.05 23.57 -18.68
N GLU A 22 0.69 23.18 -19.77
CA GLU A 22 0.32 23.58 -21.15
C GLU A 22 -0.49 22.46 -21.80
N TYR A 23 -1.61 22.81 -22.42
CA TYR A 23 -2.50 21.89 -23.13
C TYR A 23 -2.76 22.40 -24.54
N ASP A 24 -3.09 21.50 -25.46
CA ASP A 24 -3.66 21.87 -26.75
C ASP A 24 -5.18 22.11 -26.69
N ASN A 25 -5.79 22.38 -27.83
CA ASN A 25 -7.24 22.62 -27.94
C ASN A 25 -8.09 21.35 -27.74
N GLU A 26 -7.46 20.18 -27.63
CA GLU A 26 -8.10 18.87 -27.48
C GLU A 26 -7.86 18.27 -26.07
N ASP A 27 -7.35 19.07 -25.12
CA ASP A 27 -7.02 18.66 -23.75
C ASP A 27 -5.84 17.67 -23.64
N ASN A 28 -4.97 17.61 -24.65
CA ASN A 28 -3.74 16.84 -24.57
C ASN A 28 -2.65 17.65 -23.85
N LEU A 29 -1.98 17.01 -22.90
CA LEU A 29 -0.89 17.63 -22.14
C LEU A 29 0.37 17.82 -23.00
N LEU A 30 0.74 19.07 -23.26
CA LEU A 30 1.91 19.42 -24.10
C LEU A 30 3.19 19.61 -23.30
N GLY A 31 3.10 20.10 -22.07
CA GLY A 31 4.28 20.39 -21.26
C GLY A 31 4.00 21.09 -19.95
N MET A 32 5.09 21.44 -19.27
CA MET A 32 5.09 22.17 -18.00
C MET A 32 5.88 23.46 -18.13
N THR A 33 5.27 24.59 -17.79
CA THR A 33 5.97 25.88 -17.67
C THR A 33 6.37 26.11 -16.23
N GLN A 34 7.65 26.38 -15.99
CA GLN A 34 8.22 26.67 -14.67
C GLN A 34 8.74 28.10 -14.56
N MET A 35 8.79 28.59 -13.32
CA MET A 35 9.38 29.88 -12.94
C MET A 35 10.37 29.69 -11.78
N PRO A 36 11.55 29.11 -12.03
CA PRO A 36 12.51 28.79 -10.97
C PRO A 36 13.32 30.02 -10.51
N PRO A 37 13.72 30.07 -9.23
CA PRO A 37 14.72 31.04 -8.76
C PRO A 37 16.11 30.75 -9.37
N PRO A 38 17.03 31.72 -9.42
CA PRO A 38 16.90 33.10 -8.92
C PRO A 38 16.29 34.08 -9.93
N ASP A 39 16.29 33.74 -11.23
CA ASP A 39 15.94 34.69 -12.29
C ASP A 39 14.43 34.83 -12.50
N PHE A 40 13.63 33.88 -12.01
CA PHE A 40 12.17 33.83 -12.18
C PHE A 40 11.70 34.01 -13.64
N GLY A 41 12.54 33.60 -14.59
CA GLY A 41 12.18 33.50 -15.99
C GLY A 41 11.17 32.38 -16.22
N THR A 42 10.33 32.49 -17.26
CA THR A 42 9.40 31.43 -17.64
C THR A 42 10.05 30.47 -18.63
N TYR A 43 10.08 29.18 -18.29
CA TYR A 43 10.68 28.14 -19.12
C TYR A 43 9.69 27.00 -19.32
N THR A 44 9.35 26.71 -20.56
CA THR A 44 8.48 25.59 -20.92
C THR A 44 9.30 24.34 -21.22
N ILE A 45 8.98 23.25 -20.52
CA ILE A 45 9.53 21.92 -20.75
C ILE A 45 8.46 21.10 -21.48
N PRO A 46 8.68 20.74 -22.76
CA PRO A 46 7.76 19.88 -23.50
C PRO A 46 7.69 18.48 -22.87
N MET A 47 6.51 17.85 -22.91
CA MET A 47 6.32 16.47 -22.42
C MET A 47 7.20 15.45 -23.14
N SER A 48 7.54 15.68 -24.41
CA SER A 48 8.47 14.83 -25.17
C SER A 48 9.91 14.84 -24.63
N LYS A 49 10.24 15.74 -23.70
CA LYS A 49 11.55 15.87 -23.04
C LYS A 49 11.46 15.69 -21.52
N ALA A 50 10.35 15.17 -21.02
CA ALA A 50 10.09 15.02 -19.59
C ALA A 50 9.54 13.62 -19.27
N LEU A 51 9.77 13.18 -18.04
CA LEU A 51 9.12 12.01 -17.46
C LEU A 51 8.19 12.50 -16.36
N LEU A 52 6.89 12.22 -16.48
CA LEU A 52 5.87 12.67 -15.54
C LEU A 52 5.47 11.54 -14.60
N PHE A 53 6.06 11.56 -13.40
CA PHE A 53 5.74 10.62 -12.32
C PHE A 53 4.54 11.11 -11.50
N ARG A 54 3.52 10.27 -11.31
CA ARG A 54 2.27 10.65 -10.62
C ARG A 54 1.77 9.53 -9.72
N THR A 55 1.74 9.76 -8.41
CA THR A 55 1.23 8.82 -7.39
C THR A 55 -0.23 8.37 -7.58
N LYS A 56 -1.06 9.19 -8.24
CA LYS A 56 -2.42 8.85 -8.61
C LYS A 56 -2.88 9.71 -9.76
N SER A 57 -3.24 9.10 -10.89
CA SER A 57 -3.90 9.82 -11.98
C SER A 57 -5.42 9.71 -11.82
N ARG A 58 -6.07 10.79 -11.37
CA ARG A 58 -7.54 10.90 -11.41
C ARG A 58 -7.90 11.91 -12.49
N LYS A 59 -8.74 11.50 -13.44
CA LYS A 59 -9.15 12.34 -14.60
C LYS A 59 -7.96 12.91 -15.39
N ASN A 60 -6.88 12.13 -15.49
CA ASN A 60 -5.64 12.52 -16.14
C ASN A 60 -4.97 13.81 -15.61
N ASN A 61 -5.27 14.24 -14.37
CA ASN A 61 -4.61 15.40 -13.78
C ASN A 61 -3.07 15.18 -13.73
N PRO A 62 -2.25 16.08 -14.30
CA PRO A 62 -0.80 15.95 -14.31
C PRO A 62 -0.16 16.11 -12.92
N GLU A 63 -0.81 16.79 -11.98
CA GLU A 63 -0.25 17.03 -10.63
C GLU A 63 -0.40 15.82 -9.69
N GLY A 64 -1.32 14.92 -10.00
CA GLY A 64 -1.66 13.79 -9.14
C GLY A 64 -2.19 14.20 -7.76
N ARG A 65 -1.86 13.42 -6.72
CA ARG A 65 -2.26 13.69 -5.34
C ARG A 65 -1.23 13.15 -4.35
N SER A 66 -0.70 14.02 -3.50
CA SER A 66 0.25 13.61 -2.44
C SER A 66 -0.31 12.46 -1.59
N ILE A 67 0.54 11.46 -1.33
CA ILE A 67 0.23 10.34 -0.43
C ILE A 67 -0.07 10.82 1.00
N LEU A 68 0.56 11.93 1.42
CA LEU A 68 0.38 12.55 2.73
C LEU A 68 -0.89 13.40 2.85
N ARG A 69 -1.66 13.56 1.75
CA ARG A 69 -2.86 14.41 1.78
C ARG A 69 -3.88 13.94 2.81
N ASN A 70 -3.98 12.62 3.05
CA ASN A 70 -4.86 12.05 4.06
C ASN A 70 -4.38 12.29 5.49
N ALA A 71 -3.07 12.43 5.71
CA ALA A 71 -2.47 12.67 7.02
C ALA A 71 -2.69 14.10 7.53
N TYR A 72 -2.98 15.06 6.64
CA TYR A 72 -3.06 16.48 6.96
C TYR A 72 -3.98 16.78 8.16
N ARG A 73 -5.17 16.17 8.22
CA ARG A 73 -6.12 16.41 9.32
C ARG A 73 -5.55 15.96 10.66
N SER A 74 -4.98 14.76 10.71
CA SER A 74 -4.37 14.21 11.92
C SER A 74 -3.17 15.05 12.37
N TRP A 75 -2.30 15.44 11.44
CA TRP A 75 -1.17 16.33 11.69
C TRP A 75 -1.63 17.69 12.25
N TYR A 76 -2.65 18.30 11.65
CA TYR A 76 -3.16 19.62 12.06
C TYR A 76 -3.67 19.60 13.51
N PHE A 77 -4.48 18.60 13.88
CA PHE A 77 -4.95 18.45 15.26
C PHE A 77 -3.82 18.10 16.22
N LYS A 78 -2.91 17.18 15.85
CA LYS A 78 -1.75 16.84 16.67
C LYS A 78 -0.93 18.09 17.00
N ARG A 79 -0.56 18.89 15.99
CA ARG A 79 0.23 20.10 16.17
C ARG A 79 -0.43 21.05 17.18
N ARG A 80 -1.75 21.27 17.03
CA ARG A 80 -2.49 22.14 17.94
C ARG A 80 -2.56 21.61 19.37
N ILE A 81 -2.64 20.30 19.55
CA ILE A 81 -2.65 19.66 20.88
C ILE A 81 -1.28 19.79 21.54
N GLN A 82 -0.18 19.60 20.80
CA GLN A 82 1.17 19.81 21.30
C GLN A 82 1.41 21.27 21.71
N GLU A 83 0.89 22.24 20.95
CA GLU A 83 0.91 23.66 21.34
C GLU A 83 0.16 23.89 22.67
N ILE A 84 -1.02 23.28 22.85
CA ILE A 84 -1.82 23.41 24.08
C ILE A 84 -1.15 22.68 25.25
N GLU A 85 -0.56 21.52 25.02
CA GLU A 85 0.21 20.76 26.01
C GLU A 85 1.39 21.58 26.53
N GLY A 86 2.16 22.23 25.65
CA GLY A 86 3.24 23.14 26.04
C GLY A 86 2.76 24.30 26.91
N ILE A 87 1.65 24.95 26.51
CA ILE A 87 1.02 26.02 27.31
C ILE A 87 0.49 25.48 28.65
N GLY A 88 -0.05 24.26 28.64
CA GLY A 88 -0.56 23.58 29.84
C GLY A 88 0.56 23.28 30.83
N ILE A 89 1.69 22.74 30.36
CA ILE A 89 2.89 22.51 31.18
C ILE A 89 3.40 23.84 31.75
N GLU A 90 3.49 24.88 30.92
CA GLU A 90 3.90 26.22 31.37
C GLU A 90 2.97 26.77 32.46
N ARG A 91 1.65 26.66 32.28
CA ARG A 91 0.64 27.13 33.26
C ARG A 91 0.55 26.29 34.51
N ASP A 92 0.73 24.98 34.43
CA ASP A 92 0.71 24.08 35.58
C ASP A 92 1.96 24.29 36.45
N LEU A 93 3.11 24.53 35.82
CA LEU A 93 4.36 24.86 36.52
C LEU A 93 4.39 26.29 37.07
N ALA A 94 3.88 27.27 36.31
CA ALA A 94 3.93 28.69 36.66
C ALA A 94 2.73 29.21 37.46
N GLY A 95 1.57 28.54 37.38
CA GLY A 95 0.29 29.06 37.85
C GLY A 95 -0.25 30.19 36.98
N LEU A 96 -1.47 30.63 37.26
CA LEU A 96 -2.06 31.84 36.69
C LEU A 96 -1.81 33.01 37.67
N PRO A 97 -0.94 33.97 37.34
CA PRO A 97 -0.70 35.11 38.22
C PRO A 97 -1.92 36.04 38.27
N VAL A 98 -2.32 36.39 39.49
CA VAL A 98 -3.41 37.30 39.83
C VAL A 98 -2.87 38.38 40.75
N MET A 99 -3.07 39.64 40.37
CA MET A 99 -2.66 40.80 41.15
C MET A 99 -3.89 41.48 41.73
N HIS A 100 -3.93 41.61 43.05
CA HIS A 100 -4.93 42.38 43.78
C HIS A 100 -4.37 43.77 44.10
N GLY A 101 -5.18 44.81 43.85
CA GLY A 101 -4.87 46.18 44.24
C GLY A 101 -5.31 46.48 45.68
N PRO A 102 -4.79 47.55 46.28
CA PRO A 102 -5.16 47.97 47.63
C PRO A 102 -6.63 48.37 47.73
N GLU A 103 -7.24 48.13 48.89
CA GLU A 103 -8.61 48.55 49.18
C GLU A 103 -8.77 50.07 48.96
N GLY A 104 -9.81 50.45 48.20
CA GLY A 104 -10.13 51.85 47.89
C GLY A 104 -9.48 52.41 46.62
N LEU A 105 -8.59 51.68 45.95
CA LEU A 105 -8.06 52.07 44.64
C LEU A 105 -8.94 51.52 43.51
N ASP A 106 -9.65 52.40 42.80
CA ASP A 106 -10.43 52.02 41.62
C ASP A 106 -9.55 51.99 40.35
N LEU A 107 -8.90 50.85 40.11
CA LEU A 107 -8.06 50.60 38.93
C LEU A 107 -8.82 50.68 37.59
N TRP A 108 -10.16 50.69 37.62
CA TRP A 108 -11.01 50.72 36.43
C TRP A 108 -11.54 52.12 36.09
N ASN A 109 -11.28 53.11 36.95
CA ASN A 109 -11.62 54.49 36.68
C ASN A 109 -10.57 55.14 35.75
N ASP A 110 -10.87 55.13 34.44
CA ASP A 110 -10.01 55.69 33.40
C ASP A 110 -10.02 57.23 33.36
N ASP A 111 -10.88 57.92 34.13
CA ASP A 111 -10.90 59.39 34.23
C ASP A 111 -9.73 59.92 35.07
N ILE A 112 -9.10 59.05 35.87
CA ILE A 112 -7.91 59.35 36.69
C ILE A 112 -6.68 58.77 35.99
N GLU A 113 -5.85 59.63 35.41
CA GLU A 113 -4.67 59.21 34.63
C GLU A 113 -3.72 58.31 35.46
N ASP A 114 -3.53 58.59 36.75
CA ASP A 114 -2.68 57.79 37.64
C ASP A 114 -3.20 56.35 37.82
N ASN A 115 -4.53 56.14 37.85
CA ASN A 115 -5.12 54.80 37.98
C ASN A 115 -4.89 53.98 36.70
N LYS A 116 -5.02 54.63 35.56
CA LYS A 116 -4.77 54.02 34.25
C LYS A 116 -3.30 53.61 34.08
N GLN A 117 -2.36 54.48 34.46
CA GLN A 117 -0.92 54.15 34.44
C GLN A 117 -0.60 53.00 35.40
N THR A 118 -1.22 53.00 36.59
CA THR A 118 -1.07 51.92 37.57
C THR A 118 -1.59 50.59 37.02
N ARG A 119 -2.79 50.55 36.42
CA ARG A 119 -3.33 49.34 35.80
C ARG A 119 -2.41 48.78 34.72
N ILE A 120 -1.89 49.63 33.83
CA ILE A 120 -0.96 49.21 32.77
C ILE A 120 0.33 48.62 33.36
N ALA A 121 0.88 49.24 34.41
CA ALA A 121 2.07 48.75 35.09
C ALA A 121 1.84 47.36 35.74
N LEU A 122 0.70 47.18 36.41
CA LEU A 122 0.32 45.90 37.03
C LEU A 122 0.07 44.82 35.96
N GLU A 123 -0.63 45.14 34.88
CA GLU A 123 -0.85 44.22 33.77
C GLU A 123 0.47 43.75 33.14
N ASN A 124 1.41 44.68 32.94
CA ASN A 124 2.73 44.34 32.40
C ASN A 124 3.52 43.46 33.36
N MET A 125 3.47 43.76 34.67
CA MET A 125 4.10 42.93 35.70
C MET A 125 3.54 41.50 35.69
N VAL A 126 2.22 41.33 35.69
CA VAL A 126 1.55 40.02 35.66
C VAL A 126 1.90 39.24 34.39
N LYS A 127 1.97 39.90 33.23
CA LYS A 127 2.34 39.27 31.95
C LYS A 127 3.83 38.92 31.85
N SER A 128 4.71 39.57 32.62
CA SER A 128 6.16 39.34 32.58
C SER A 128 6.68 38.31 33.57
N ILE A 129 5.85 37.88 34.54
CA ILE A 129 6.25 36.86 35.52
C ILE A 129 6.61 35.57 34.79
N ARG A 130 7.82 35.08 35.07
CA ARG A 130 8.33 33.76 34.66
C ARG A 130 8.87 33.07 35.90
N ARG A 131 8.68 31.75 35.98
CA ARG A 131 9.33 30.94 37.01
C ARG A 131 10.71 30.53 36.52
N ASP A 132 11.74 31.09 37.12
CA ASP A 132 13.14 30.73 36.91
C ASP A 132 13.92 30.85 38.23
N GLU A 133 15.22 30.55 38.18
CA GLU A 133 16.09 30.54 39.37
C GLU A 133 16.26 31.92 40.04
N MET A 134 15.82 33.01 39.39
CA MET A 134 15.84 34.37 39.92
C MET A 134 14.43 34.89 40.23
N GLU A 135 13.45 34.00 40.42
CA GLU A 135 12.06 34.40 40.66
C GLU A 135 11.89 35.25 41.93
N GLY A 136 11.23 36.39 41.79
CA GLY A 136 10.94 37.31 42.88
C GLY A 136 10.18 38.54 42.40
N VAL A 137 9.27 39.04 43.23
CA VAL A 137 8.49 40.25 42.97
C VAL A 137 8.51 41.11 44.24
N VAL A 138 8.66 42.42 44.06
CA VAL A 138 8.57 43.40 45.14
C VAL A 138 7.26 44.17 44.97
N LEU A 139 6.42 44.15 46.00
CA LEU A 139 5.12 44.80 45.99
C LEU A 139 5.07 45.96 46.99
N PRO A 140 4.43 47.09 46.63
CA PRO A 140 4.07 48.12 47.59
C PRO A 140 3.03 47.62 48.59
N ALA A 141 2.91 48.31 49.73
CA ALA A 141 1.92 47.96 50.76
C ALA A 141 0.48 47.96 50.20
N GLY A 142 -0.28 46.92 50.53
CA GLY A 142 -1.67 46.74 50.10
C GLY A 142 -1.85 46.06 48.74
N TYR A 143 -0.77 45.77 48.01
CA TYR A 143 -0.81 44.91 46.82
C TYR A 143 -0.53 43.46 47.18
N GLU A 144 -1.25 42.54 46.57
CA GLU A 144 -1.09 41.10 46.79
C GLU A 144 -1.00 40.37 45.45
N LEU A 145 0.04 39.56 45.28
CA LEU A 145 0.22 38.69 44.12
C LEU A 145 -0.06 37.25 44.54
N GLU A 146 -1.05 36.64 43.91
CA GLU A 146 -1.39 35.24 44.09
C GLU A 146 -1.13 34.46 42.80
N LEU A 147 -0.65 33.23 42.94
CA LEU A 147 -0.58 32.27 41.83
C LEU A 147 -1.75 31.30 41.96
N LEU A 148 -2.77 31.48 41.14
CA LEU A 148 -3.86 30.51 41.06
C LEU A 148 -3.34 29.27 40.33
N SER A 149 -3.14 28.18 41.05
CA SER A 149 -2.90 26.87 40.45
C SER A 149 -4.24 26.23 40.08
N SER A 150 -4.30 25.54 38.93
CA SER A 150 -5.43 24.68 38.63
C SER A 150 -5.29 23.41 39.47
N GLY A 151 -5.92 23.37 40.64
CA GLY A 151 -5.90 22.22 41.57
C GLY A 151 -6.65 20.97 41.08
N GLY A 152 -6.48 20.58 39.81
CA GLY A 152 -7.29 19.54 39.18
C GLY A 152 -6.48 18.45 38.49
N THR A 153 -6.65 17.21 38.96
CA THR A 153 -6.27 15.93 38.33
C THR A 153 -6.94 15.65 36.96
N ARG A 154 -7.53 16.65 36.30
CA ARG A 154 -8.09 16.54 34.94
C ARG A 154 -7.01 16.71 33.88
N GLN A 155 -5.85 16.10 34.09
CA GLN A 155 -4.81 15.99 33.09
C GLN A 155 -5.29 14.92 32.11
N PHE A 156 -5.79 15.35 30.95
CA PHE A 156 -5.95 14.43 29.84
C PHE A 156 -4.59 13.83 29.53
N ASP A 157 -4.52 12.52 29.31
CA ASP A 157 -3.32 11.89 28.81
C ASP A 157 -3.08 12.34 27.35
N THR A 158 -2.35 13.44 27.22
CA THR A 158 -1.97 14.04 25.94
C THR A 158 -1.09 13.09 25.15
N ASN A 159 -0.26 12.28 25.81
CA ASN A 159 0.55 11.25 25.16
C ASN A 159 -0.32 10.21 24.46
N ALA A 160 -1.36 9.69 25.12
CA ALA A 160 -2.32 8.77 24.48
C ALA A 160 -3.03 9.43 23.28
N ILE A 161 -3.38 10.71 23.38
CA ILE A 161 -4.03 11.46 22.30
C ILE A 161 -3.07 11.67 21.12
N ILE A 162 -1.82 12.04 21.38
CA ILE A 162 -0.76 12.26 20.38
C ILE A 162 -0.45 10.95 19.67
N ASN A 163 -0.22 9.86 20.42
CA ASN A 163 0.06 8.53 19.86
C ASN A 163 -1.06 8.03 18.95
N ARG A 164 -2.33 8.31 19.29
CA ARG A 164 -3.46 8.01 18.40
C ARG A 164 -3.35 8.75 17.06
N TYR A 165 -2.96 10.03 17.07
CA TYR A 165 -2.78 10.78 15.83
C TYR A 165 -1.55 10.33 15.04
N ASP A 166 -0.44 10.00 15.71
CA ASP A 166 0.76 9.46 15.07
C ASP A 166 0.49 8.12 14.39
N THR A 167 -0.23 7.23 15.06
CA THR A 167 -0.69 5.98 14.47
C THR A 167 -1.57 6.24 13.25
N ARG A 168 -2.52 7.19 13.34
CA ARG A 168 -3.38 7.56 12.19
C ARG A 168 -2.61 8.14 11.03
N ILE A 169 -1.54 8.90 11.28
CA ILE A 169 -0.66 9.45 10.23
C ILE A 169 0.05 8.29 9.53
N ALA A 170 0.68 7.38 10.28
CA ALA A 170 1.39 6.24 9.70
C ALA A 170 0.45 5.29 8.93
N MET A 171 -0.77 5.06 9.42
CA MET A 171 -1.78 4.27 8.72
C MET A 171 -2.10 4.81 7.32
N THR A 172 -1.95 6.13 7.08
CA THR A 172 -2.21 6.69 5.73
C THR A 172 -1.22 6.24 4.67
N VAL A 173 -0.05 5.76 5.08
CA VAL A 173 1.01 5.22 4.23
C VAL A 173 1.31 3.76 4.57
N LEU A 174 0.40 3.08 5.30
CA LEU A 174 0.53 1.68 5.75
C LEU A 174 1.80 1.39 6.58
N ALA A 175 2.37 2.42 7.23
CA ALA A 175 3.59 2.31 8.04
C ALA A 175 3.30 2.17 9.55
N ASP A 176 2.06 1.83 9.93
CA ASP A 176 1.65 1.76 11.33
C ASP A 176 2.22 0.55 12.07
N PHE A 177 2.78 -0.43 11.36
CA PHE A 177 3.53 -1.52 11.95
C PHE A 177 4.80 -1.08 12.70
N ILE A 178 5.33 0.11 12.42
CA ILE A 178 6.45 0.70 13.18
C ILE A 178 6.07 0.85 14.68
N PHE A 179 4.80 1.09 14.97
CA PHE A 179 4.32 1.25 16.35
C PHE A 179 4.04 -0.08 17.08
N LEU A 180 3.92 -1.20 16.35
CA LEU A 180 3.65 -2.52 16.93
C LEU A 180 4.82 -3.06 17.76
N GLY A 181 6.05 -2.60 17.50
CA GLY A 181 7.25 -2.93 18.31
C GLY A 181 7.46 -2.03 19.53
N HIS A 182 6.69 -0.93 19.65
CA HIS A 182 6.86 0.06 20.73
C HIS A 182 5.92 -0.17 21.92
N SER A 183 5.00 -1.14 21.82
CA SER A 183 4.06 -1.51 22.88
C SER A 183 4.17 -3.02 23.14
N GLU A 184 4.33 -3.41 24.40
CA GLU A 184 4.85 -4.72 24.88
C GLU A 184 4.10 -6.00 24.44
N THR A 185 3.10 -5.95 23.56
CA THR A 185 2.22 -7.11 23.24
C THR A 185 1.82 -7.26 21.77
N GLY A 186 2.58 -6.73 20.81
CA GLY A 186 2.32 -6.96 19.38
C GLY A 186 2.52 -8.44 18.98
N SER A 187 1.48 -9.13 18.52
CA SER A 187 1.62 -10.50 17.98
C SER A 187 2.47 -10.48 16.71
N TRP A 188 3.50 -11.34 16.63
CA TRP A 188 4.38 -11.47 15.45
C TRP A 188 3.62 -11.66 14.14
N ALA A 189 2.50 -12.39 14.16
CA ALA A 189 1.64 -12.60 13.00
C ALA A 189 1.06 -11.28 12.44
N LEU A 190 0.47 -10.45 13.30
CA LEU A 190 -0.08 -9.14 12.90
C LEU A 190 0.99 -8.19 12.34
N SER A 191 2.22 -8.27 12.86
CA SER A 191 3.34 -7.49 12.32
C SER A 191 3.71 -7.98 10.92
N SER A 192 3.82 -9.29 10.72
CA SER A 192 4.14 -9.90 9.42
C SER A 192 3.13 -9.50 8.34
N ASP A 193 1.84 -9.62 8.62
CA ASP A 193 0.78 -9.30 7.65
C ASP A 193 0.81 -7.82 7.23
N LYS A 194 1.10 -6.90 8.16
CA LYS A 194 1.21 -5.47 7.84
C LYS A 194 2.48 -5.13 7.06
N THR A 195 3.59 -5.79 7.35
CA THR A 195 4.82 -5.64 6.57
C THR A 195 4.61 -6.12 5.13
N GLU A 196 3.84 -7.20 4.92
CA GLU A 196 3.47 -7.67 3.58
C GLU A 196 2.58 -6.67 2.83
N LEU A 197 1.54 -6.12 3.49
CA LEU A 197 0.71 -5.05 2.92
C LEU A 197 1.52 -3.81 2.55
N PHE A 198 2.50 -3.44 3.38
CA PHE A 198 3.41 -2.34 3.11
C PHE A 198 4.31 -2.65 1.91
N ALA A 199 4.90 -3.84 1.84
CA ALA A 199 5.74 -4.28 0.72
C ALA A 199 4.96 -4.25 -0.61
N MET A 200 3.72 -4.74 -0.63
CA MET A 200 2.84 -4.64 -1.80
C MET A 200 2.56 -3.19 -2.21
N ALA A 201 2.35 -2.29 -1.23
CA ALA A 201 2.14 -0.87 -1.51
C ALA A 201 3.39 -0.20 -2.09
N ILE A 202 4.58 -0.54 -1.61
CA ILE A 202 5.85 -0.10 -2.20
C ILE A 202 6.00 -0.68 -3.62
N GLY A 203 5.57 -1.91 -3.86
CA GLY A 203 5.54 -2.56 -5.18
C GLY A 203 4.79 -1.73 -6.19
N ALA A 204 3.56 -1.32 -5.84
CA ALA A 204 2.76 -0.47 -6.70
C ALA A 204 3.43 0.88 -7.03
N PHE A 205 4.24 1.46 -6.13
CA PHE A 205 5.01 2.67 -6.43
C PHE A 205 6.20 2.40 -7.35
N LEU A 206 6.91 1.28 -7.17
CA LEU A 206 7.99 0.89 -8.06
C LEU A 206 7.47 0.56 -9.46
N ASP A 207 6.37 -0.18 -9.56
CA ASP A 207 5.67 -0.46 -10.82
C ASP A 207 5.33 0.83 -11.56
N MET A 208 4.77 1.82 -10.86
CA MET A 208 4.43 3.12 -11.44
C MET A 208 5.65 3.89 -11.96
N ILE A 209 6.79 3.80 -11.26
CA ILE A 209 8.06 4.38 -11.73
C ILE A 209 8.53 3.64 -12.98
N CYS A 210 8.58 2.31 -12.95
CA CYS A 210 8.96 1.47 -14.08
C CYS A 210 8.05 1.72 -15.30
N GLU A 211 6.74 1.81 -15.10
CA GLU A 211 5.76 2.12 -16.15
C GLU A 211 6.02 3.50 -16.78
N THR A 212 6.38 4.50 -15.98
CA THR A 212 6.74 5.83 -16.49
C THR A 212 7.97 5.75 -17.40
N PHE A 213 9.01 5.01 -17.00
CA PHE A 213 10.17 4.78 -17.87
C PHE A 213 9.82 3.98 -19.13
N ASN A 214 9.04 2.90 -18.99
CA ASN A 214 8.66 2.01 -20.08
C ASN A 214 7.76 2.69 -21.12
N SER A 215 6.93 3.64 -20.70
CA SER A 215 5.99 4.35 -21.59
C SER A 215 6.57 5.65 -22.15
N GLN A 216 7.30 6.43 -21.36
CA GLN A 216 7.73 7.79 -21.74
C GLN A 216 9.24 7.91 -21.98
N GLY A 217 10.05 7.04 -21.39
CA GLY A 217 11.51 7.15 -21.42
C GLY A 217 12.17 6.26 -22.46
N ILE A 218 12.02 4.95 -22.28
CA ILE A 218 12.75 3.94 -23.05
C ILE A 218 12.42 3.99 -24.55
N PRO A 219 11.15 4.10 -24.99
CA PRO A 219 10.86 4.11 -26.42
C PRO A 219 11.57 5.26 -27.16
N PRO A 220 11.49 6.54 -26.70
CA PRO A 220 12.25 7.62 -27.35
C PRO A 220 13.77 7.43 -27.34
N LEU A 221 14.35 6.80 -26.30
CA LEU A 221 15.79 6.55 -26.23
C LEU A 221 16.22 5.53 -27.29
N ILE A 222 15.43 4.47 -27.47
CA ILE A 222 15.72 3.42 -28.45
C ILE A 222 15.48 3.95 -29.87
N ASP A 223 14.40 4.71 -30.08
CA ASP A 223 14.07 5.29 -31.39
C ASP A 223 15.16 6.23 -31.91
N ILE A 224 15.77 7.02 -31.02
CA ILE A 224 16.92 7.89 -31.36
C ILE A 224 18.13 7.07 -31.85
N ASN A 225 18.27 5.83 -31.38
CA ASN A 225 19.32 4.90 -31.80
C ASN A 225 18.81 3.87 -32.83
N GLY A 226 17.69 4.14 -33.49
CA GLY A 226 16.93 3.15 -34.26
C GLY A 226 17.72 2.39 -35.34
N GLU A 227 18.73 3.02 -35.97
CA GLU A 227 19.60 2.34 -36.94
C GLU A 227 20.37 1.16 -36.32
N HIS A 228 20.82 1.31 -35.07
CA HIS A 228 21.54 0.28 -34.33
C HIS A 228 20.63 -0.81 -33.79
N PHE A 229 19.35 -0.49 -33.57
CA PHE A 229 18.35 -1.39 -32.99
C PHE A 229 17.28 -1.84 -33.98
N ALA A 230 17.49 -1.68 -35.29
CA ALA A 230 16.50 -1.97 -36.33
C ALA A 230 16.00 -3.42 -36.35
N GLY A 231 16.70 -4.35 -35.68
CA GLY A 231 16.32 -5.76 -35.57
C GLY A 231 15.47 -6.12 -34.34
N ILE A 232 15.18 -5.18 -33.43
CA ILE A 232 14.34 -5.48 -32.26
C ILE A 232 12.86 -5.44 -32.64
N THR A 233 12.08 -6.37 -32.12
CA THR A 233 10.62 -6.42 -32.32
C THR A 233 9.84 -5.75 -31.20
N GLU A 234 10.47 -5.55 -30.04
CA GLU A 234 9.87 -4.90 -28.86
C GLU A 234 10.91 -4.07 -28.12
N TYR A 235 10.44 -3.03 -27.42
CA TYR A 235 11.29 -2.23 -26.54
C TYR A 235 11.67 -3.01 -25.27
N PRO A 236 12.91 -2.85 -24.77
CA PRO A 236 13.27 -3.39 -23.47
C PRO A 236 12.40 -2.78 -22.38
N LYS A 237 12.05 -3.57 -21.36
CA LYS A 237 11.24 -3.12 -20.23
C LYS A 237 12.08 -3.09 -18.97
N MET A 238 11.99 -1.98 -18.25
CA MET A 238 12.47 -1.85 -16.89
C MET A 238 11.47 -2.51 -15.95
N SER A 239 11.96 -3.40 -15.09
CA SER A 239 11.25 -3.97 -13.95
C SER A 239 12.02 -3.68 -12.66
N HIS A 240 11.34 -3.73 -11.52
CA HIS A 240 11.98 -3.69 -10.22
C HIS A 240 12.18 -5.12 -9.69
N GLY A 241 13.15 -5.29 -8.78
CA GLY A 241 13.30 -6.53 -8.03
C GLY A 241 12.23 -6.68 -6.94
N ASP A 242 12.20 -7.84 -6.31
CA ASP A 242 11.29 -8.10 -5.19
C ASP A 242 11.62 -7.21 -3.99
N ILE A 243 10.58 -6.75 -3.29
CA ILE A 243 10.71 -5.81 -2.14
C ILE A 243 10.86 -6.56 -0.82
N ALA A 244 10.25 -7.74 -0.74
CA ALA A 244 10.30 -8.60 0.42
C ALA A 244 10.93 -9.92 0.01
N ASP A 245 11.88 -10.40 0.81
CA ASP A 245 12.40 -11.75 0.65
C ASP A 245 11.29 -12.75 0.91
N VAL A 246 11.16 -13.70 0.01
CA VAL A 246 10.25 -14.83 0.21
C VAL A 246 10.81 -15.67 1.35
N ASP A 247 9.98 -16.02 2.33
CA ASP A 247 10.39 -16.89 3.42
C ASP A 247 10.73 -18.28 2.87
N VAL A 248 12.03 -18.53 2.72
CA VAL A 248 12.60 -19.78 2.19
C VAL A 248 12.08 -20.99 2.98
N THR A 249 11.75 -20.83 4.26
CA THR A 249 11.18 -21.89 5.11
C THR A 249 9.78 -22.28 4.63
N LYS A 250 8.93 -21.30 4.31
CA LYS A 250 7.57 -21.53 3.79
C LYS A 250 7.62 -22.13 2.40
N VAL A 251 8.52 -21.64 1.54
CA VAL A 251 8.73 -22.18 0.18
C VAL A 251 9.22 -23.62 0.25
N ALA A 252 10.20 -23.91 1.11
CA ALA A 252 10.71 -25.27 1.30
C ALA A 252 9.62 -26.22 1.80
N ALA A 253 8.77 -25.79 2.73
CA ALA A 253 7.64 -26.59 3.21
C ALA A 253 6.63 -26.86 2.10
N PHE A 254 6.22 -25.84 1.33
CA PHE A 254 5.29 -25.99 0.21
C PHE A 254 5.81 -26.96 -0.86
N ILE A 255 7.08 -26.79 -1.28
CA ILE A 255 7.71 -27.66 -2.28
C ILE A 255 7.78 -29.10 -1.75
N LYS A 256 8.18 -29.30 -0.50
CA LYS A 256 8.21 -30.61 0.14
C LYS A 256 6.83 -31.28 0.12
N ASP A 257 5.77 -30.55 0.46
CA ASP A 257 4.41 -31.09 0.52
C ASP A 257 3.88 -31.42 -0.89
N MET A 258 4.08 -30.54 -1.87
CA MET A 258 3.62 -30.74 -3.25
C MET A 258 4.38 -31.86 -3.97
N THR A 259 5.69 -32.00 -3.70
CA THR A 259 6.48 -33.14 -4.17
C THR A 259 6.12 -34.43 -3.43
N GLY A 260 5.83 -34.35 -2.12
CA GLY A 260 5.38 -35.50 -1.34
C GLY A 260 4.05 -36.10 -1.80
N ILE A 261 3.13 -35.26 -2.29
CA ILE A 261 1.84 -35.69 -2.86
C ILE A 261 1.95 -36.04 -4.37
N GLY A 262 3.11 -35.81 -4.99
CA GLY A 262 3.37 -36.14 -6.39
C GLY A 262 2.77 -35.17 -7.41
N ILE A 263 2.29 -34.00 -6.97
CA ILE A 263 1.77 -32.94 -7.86
C ILE A 263 2.92 -32.19 -8.53
N LEU A 264 3.99 -31.92 -7.78
CA LEU A 264 5.16 -31.18 -8.24
C LEU A 264 6.37 -32.11 -8.39
N VAL A 265 6.88 -32.27 -9.61
CA VAL A 265 8.10 -33.02 -9.89
C VAL A 265 9.28 -32.02 -9.95
N PRO A 266 10.30 -32.15 -9.07
CA PRO A 266 11.44 -31.25 -9.11
C PRO A 266 12.23 -31.36 -10.42
N ASP A 267 12.35 -30.25 -11.14
CA ASP A 267 13.11 -30.10 -12.37
C ASP A 267 14.17 -29.00 -12.24
N ASP A 268 14.94 -28.76 -13.30
CA ASP A 268 15.99 -27.76 -13.30
C ASP A 268 15.44 -26.33 -13.18
N GLY A 269 14.27 -26.06 -13.76
CA GLY A 269 13.61 -24.76 -13.65
C GLY A 269 13.17 -24.45 -12.22
N LEU A 270 12.62 -25.42 -11.50
CA LEU A 270 12.28 -25.27 -10.09
C LEU A 270 13.52 -25.03 -9.23
N GLU A 271 14.63 -25.70 -9.52
CA GLU A 271 15.87 -25.45 -8.79
C GLU A 271 16.42 -24.04 -9.03
N ASP A 272 16.42 -23.57 -10.28
CA ASP A 272 16.90 -22.23 -10.61
C ASP A 272 16.04 -21.17 -9.87
N TYR A 273 14.72 -21.40 -9.80
CA TYR A 273 13.82 -20.58 -9.00
C TYR A 273 14.16 -20.63 -7.49
N ILE A 274 14.42 -21.81 -6.91
CA ILE A 274 14.81 -21.93 -5.50
C ILE A 274 16.15 -21.23 -5.23
N ARG A 275 17.12 -21.31 -6.16
CA ARG A 275 18.41 -20.62 -6.03
C ARG A 275 18.23 -19.10 -6.03
N GLN A 276 17.38 -18.60 -6.92
CA GLN A 276 17.02 -17.19 -6.96
C GLN A 276 16.36 -16.74 -5.65
N VAL A 277 15.35 -17.49 -5.17
CA VAL A 277 14.63 -17.20 -3.92
C VAL A 277 15.56 -17.27 -2.69
N GLY A 278 16.51 -18.21 -2.69
CA GLY A 278 17.46 -18.41 -1.59
C GLY A 278 18.72 -17.55 -1.68
N HIS A 279 18.82 -16.63 -2.66
CA HIS A 279 20.03 -15.84 -2.94
C HIS A 279 21.29 -16.70 -3.09
N LEU A 280 21.15 -17.89 -3.68
CA LEU A 280 22.24 -18.83 -3.91
C LEU A 280 22.95 -18.53 -5.24
N PRO A 281 24.25 -18.87 -5.36
CA PRO A 281 24.97 -18.71 -6.63
C PRO A 281 24.31 -19.46 -7.80
N GLU A 282 24.42 -18.87 -8.98
CA GLU A 282 24.05 -19.51 -10.26
C GLU A 282 24.82 -20.83 -10.43
N ARG A 283 24.23 -21.76 -11.19
CA ARG A 283 24.85 -23.07 -11.43
C ARG A 283 26.14 -22.90 -12.21
N THR A 284 27.23 -23.48 -11.69
CA THR A 284 28.54 -23.40 -12.32
C THR A 284 28.69 -24.33 -13.53
N THR A 285 27.86 -25.38 -13.66
CA THR A 285 27.76 -26.30 -14.81
C THR A 285 26.47 -27.11 -14.75
N ASP A 286 25.91 -27.48 -15.91
CA ASP A 286 24.80 -28.43 -16.03
C ASP A 286 25.30 -29.88 -16.16
N ASP A 287 26.03 -30.37 -15.16
CA ASP A 287 26.58 -31.74 -15.16
C ASP A 287 25.75 -32.64 -14.23
N ARG A 288 24.52 -32.93 -14.65
CA ARG A 288 23.69 -33.94 -13.99
C ARG A 288 23.36 -35.06 -14.95
N THR A 289 24.19 -36.10 -14.92
CA THR A 289 23.64 -37.43 -15.19
C THR A 289 22.51 -37.67 -14.19
N VAL A 290 21.33 -38.07 -14.69
CA VAL A 290 20.14 -38.36 -13.87
C VAL A 290 20.57 -39.25 -12.70
N ASP A 291 20.69 -38.67 -11.50
CA ASP A 291 21.15 -39.38 -10.32
C ASP A 291 20.12 -40.49 -10.06
N GLN A 292 20.54 -41.76 -10.19
CA GLN A 292 19.67 -42.92 -10.03
C GLN A 292 18.96 -42.91 -8.67
N ARG A 293 19.52 -42.20 -7.67
CA ARG A 293 18.88 -41.94 -6.38
C ARG A 293 17.58 -41.13 -6.48
N ARG A 294 17.45 -40.19 -7.43
CA ARG A 294 16.21 -39.41 -7.65
C ARG A 294 15.09 -40.25 -8.23
N LYS A 295 15.40 -41.17 -9.16
CA LYS A 295 14.43 -42.15 -9.66
C LYS A 295 13.96 -43.09 -8.54
N GLN A 296 14.89 -43.59 -7.74
CA GLN A 296 14.57 -44.48 -6.61
C GLN A 296 13.74 -43.80 -5.51
N GLN A 297 13.95 -42.51 -5.23
CA GLN A 297 13.12 -41.76 -4.27
C GLN A 297 11.71 -41.47 -4.81
N ALA A 298 11.55 -41.23 -6.11
CA ALA A 298 10.23 -41.10 -6.74
C ALA A 298 9.46 -42.42 -6.75
N GLU A 299 10.16 -43.55 -6.86
CA GLU A 299 9.59 -44.91 -6.78
C GLU A 299 9.25 -45.32 -5.34
N GLN A 300 9.99 -44.85 -4.32
CA GLN A 300 9.71 -45.15 -2.91
C GLN A 300 8.49 -44.44 -2.31
N ASN A 301 8.07 -43.30 -2.87
CA ASN A 301 6.91 -42.53 -2.38
C ASN A 301 5.59 -42.89 -3.08
N GLN A 302 5.56 -43.91 -3.94
CA GLN A 302 4.30 -44.44 -4.47
C GLN A 302 3.55 -45.19 -3.35
N PRO A 303 2.24 -44.94 -3.13
CA PRO A 303 1.44 -45.79 -2.27
C PRO A 303 1.50 -47.24 -2.80
N PRO A 304 1.59 -48.26 -1.94
CA PRO A 304 1.60 -49.64 -2.40
C PRO A 304 0.34 -49.90 -3.23
N GLU A 305 0.52 -50.56 -4.38
CA GLU A 305 -0.61 -51.06 -5.17
C GLU A 305 -1.52 -51.89 -4.25
N PRO A 306 -2.85 -51.77 -4.37
CA PRO A 306 -3.75 -52.52 -3.52
C PRO A 306 -3.52 -54.01 -3.76
N GLU A 307 -3.07 -54.72 -2.72
CA GLU A 307 -3.03 -56.18 -2.71
C GLU A 307 -4.43 -56.68 -3.00
N THR A 308 -4.62 -57.24 -4.20
CA THR A 308 -5.82 -58.00 -4.51
C THR A 308 -5.75 -59.27 -3.67
N ALA A 309 -6.62 -59.36 -2.67
CA ALA A 309 -6.82 -60.56 -1.88
C ALA A 309 -7.34 -61.70 -2.77
N ALA A 310 -6.44 -62.52 -3.27
CA ALA A 310 -6.72 -63.88 -3.71
C ALA A 310 -5.42 -64.70 -3.60
N GLY A 311 -5.37 -65.56 -2.58
CA GLY A 311 -4.26 -66.49 -2.35
C GLY A 311 -4.12 -67.53 -3.46
N SER A 312 -2.95 -68.17 -3.50
CA SER A 312 -2.61 -69.22 -4.45
C SER A 312 -3.46 -70.47 -4.24
N ASP A 313 -3.98 -71.04 -5.33
CA ASP A 313 -3.61 -72.37 -5.85
C ASP A 313 -4.66 -72.88 -6.85
N GLY A 314 -4.17 -73.35 -8.00
CA GLY A 314 -4.73 -74.53 -8.67
C GLY A 314 -5.90 -74.35 -9.65
N ASN A 315 -5.56 -74.53 -10.93
CA ASN A 315 -6.36 -75.16 -11.99
C ASN A 315 -7.69 -74.54 -12.47
N ASP A 316 -7.57 -74.04 -13.71
CA ASP A 316 -8.31 -74.46 -14.91
C ASP A 316 -9.78 -74.09 -15.13
N GLU A 317 -10.04 -73.77 -16.40
CA GLU A 317 -11.31 -73.63 -17.11
C GLU A 317 -12.12 -72.33 -16.94
N GLY A 318 -12.45 -71.74 -18.10
CA GLY A 318 -13.04 -70.41 -18.24
C GLY A 318 -14.54 -70.36 -17.96
N GLU A 319 -14.99 -69.19 -17.51
CA GLU A 319 -16.40 -68.80 -17.52
C GLU A 319 -16.56 -67.49 -18.30
N GLU A 320 -17.29 -67.56 -19.41
CA GLU A 320 -17.73 -66.42 -20.19
C GLU A 320 -18.61 -65.50 -19.34
N ILE A 321 -18.35 -64.19 -19.41
CA ILE A 321 -19.19 -63.18 -18.75
C ILE A 321 -20.59 -63.23 -19.39
N PRO A 322 -21.67 -63.39 -18.61
CA PRO A 322 -23.02 -63.49 -19.16
C PRO A 322 -23.41 -62.24 -19.97
N ASP A 323 -23.94 -62.45 -21.18
CA ASP A 323 -24.32 -61.38 -22.14
C ASP A 323 -25.26 -60.32 -21.57
N ASN A 324 -26.03 -60.66 -20.52
CA ASN A 324 -26.95 -59.73 -19.85
C ASN A 324 -26.22 -58.62 -19.07
N VAL A 325 -25.00 -58.87 -18.57
CA VAL A 325 -24.17 -57.87 -17.87
C VAL A 325 -23.54 -56.93 -18.90
N ALA A 326 -23.12 -57.47 -20.04
CA ALA A 326 -22.56 -56.70 -21.15
C ALA A 326 -23.61 -55.80 -21.83
N GLU A 327 -24.85 -56.27 -22.01
CA GLU A 327 -25.96 -55.46 -22.51
C GLU A 327 -26.37 -54.35 -21.52
N ALA A 328 -26.46 -54.67 -20.23
CA ALA A 328 -26.77 -53.68 -19.20
C ALA A 328 -25.71 -52.55 -19.14
N ALA A 329 -24.43 -52.90 -19.33
CA ALA A 329 -23.35 -51.93 -19.43
C ALA A 329 -23.43 -51.07 -20.70
N LYS A 330 -23.75 -51.67 -21.86
CA LYS A 330 -23.92 -50.92 -23.13
C LYS A 330 -25.12 -49.96 -23.09
N ARG A 331 -26.19 -50.31 -22.37
CA ARG A 331 -27.38 -49.46 -22.16
C ARG A 331 -27.10 -48.31 -21.19
N ARG A 332 -26.32 -48.53 -20.13
CA ARG A 332 -25.86 -47.48 -19.20
C ARG A 332 -24.92 -46.47 -19.85
N LEU A 333 -24.13 -46.90 -20.83
CA LEU A 333 -23.15 -46.06 -21.53
C LEU A 333 -23.68 -45.38 -22.80
N GLY A 334 -24.98 -45.53 -23.11
CA GLY A 334 -25.63 -44.81 -24.22
C GLY A 334 -25.11 -45.16 -25.61
N ARG A 335 -24.52 -46.35 -25.80
CA ARG A 335 -23.85 -46.77 -27.05
C ARG A 335 -24.57 -47.90 -27.80
N SER A 336 -25.89 -48.01 -27.69
CA SER A 336 -26.70 -48.88 -28.56
C SER A 336 -27.13 -48.11 -29.81
N GLY A 337 -26.40 -48.26 -30.91
CA GLY A 337 -26.73 -47.59 -32.18
C GLY A 337 -27.59 -48.45 -33.11
N ALA A 338 -28.52 -47.82 -33.83
CA ALA A 338 -28.79 -48.12 -35.24
C ALA A 338 -29.59 -46.99 -35.92
N ASN A 339 -29.02 -46.48 -37.00
CA ASN A 339 -29.58 -45.54 -37.96
C ASN A 339 -30.76 -46.18 -38.74
N GLY A 340 -31.79 -45.38 -39.08
CA GLY A 340 -32.89 -45.85 -39.93
C GLY A 340 -33.91 -44.76 -40.29
N ASN A 341 -33.66 -44.07 -41.39
CA ASN A 341 -34.44 -43.00 -42.01
C ASN A 341 -35.92 -43.40 -42.30
N LYS A 342 -36.91 -42.53 -41.99
CA LYS A 342 -38.21 -42.42 -42.70
C LYS A 342 -39.00 -41.14 -42.35
N VAL A 343 -38.86 -40.14 -43.22
CA VAL A 343 -39.89 -39.36 -43.95
C VAL A 343 -41.25 -39.01 -43.28
N HIS A 344 -41.51 -37.69 -43.26
CA HIS A 344 -42.76 -36.91 -43.46
C HIS A 344 -43.74 -36.49 -42.33
N THR A 345 -44.02 -35.18 -42.40
CA THR A 345 -45.29 -34.42 -42.28
C THR A 345 -45.80 -33.92 -40.93
N THR A 346 -45.70 -32.59 -40.77
CA THR A 346 -46.73 -31.60 -40.39
C THR A 346 -47.95 -32.06 -39.57
N LYS A 347 -48.17 -31.42 -38.41
CA LYS A 347 -49.30 -30.48 -38.17
C LYS A 347 -49.32 -29.88 -36.75
N ALA A 348 -49.78 -28.64 -36.72
CA ALA A 348 -50.15 -27.80 -35.59
C ALA A 348 -51.29 -28.35 -34.71
N ASN A 349 -51.30 -28.02 -33.41
CA ASN A 349 -52.34 -27.23 -32.70
C ASN A 349 -52.02 -27.24 -31.18
N THR A 350 -51.85 -26.11 -30.50
CA THR A 350 -52.85 -25.16 -29.95
C THR A 350 -53.75 -25.75 -28.85
N GLN A 351 -53.50 -25.32 -27.60
CA GLN A 351 -54.46 -25.04 -26.49
C GLN A 351 -53.58 -24.75 -25.24
N GLY A 352 -53.63 -23.63 -24.52
CA GLY A 352 -54.66 -22.61 -24.37
C GLY A 352 -55.38 -22.78 -23.03
N LYS A 353 -54.93 -22.05 -21.98
CA LYS A 353 -55.67 -21.56 -20.79
C LYS A 353 -54.64 -20.94 -19.83
N ASP A 354 -54.42 -19.63 -19.75
CA ASP A 354 -55.27 -18.45 -19.51
C ASP A 354 -55.46 -18.12 -18.02
N THR A 355 -55.42 -16.80 -17.74
CA THR A 355 -55.62 -16.04 -16.48
C THR A 355 -54.36 -15.91 -15.59
N GLY A 356 -53.86 -14.74 -15.19
CA GLY A 356 -54.28 -13.34 -15.31
C GLY A 356 -53.76 -12.54 -14.10
N GLN A 357 -53.58 -11.22 -14.26
CA GLN A 357 -53.22 -10.18 -13.25
C GLN A 357 -51.74 -10.08 -12.85
N SER A 358 -51.11 -8.92 -12.72
CA SER A 358 -51.42 -7.51 -13.03
C SER A 358 -50.13 -6.70 -12.83
N ARG A 359 -49.93 -5.64 -13.62
CA ARG A 359 -48.84 -4.65 -13.52
C ARG A 359 -48.82 -3.98 -12.12
N SER A 360 -47.66 -3.62 -11.57
CA SER A 360 -47.04 -2.28 -11.76
C SER A 360 -45.63 -2.20 -11.12
N PRO A 361 -44.77 -1.25 -11.55
CA PRO A 361 -43.36 -1.15 -11.18
C PRO A 361 -43.11 -0.19 -10.01
N THR A 362 -41.97 -0.29 -9.33
CA THR A 362 -41.46 0.80 -8.50
C THR A 362 -39.94 0.84 -8.59
N GLN A 363 -39.43 1.89 -9.22
CA GLN A 363 -38.10 2.44 -8.96
C GLN A 363 -38.17 3.27 -7.67
N THR A 364 -37.13 3.18 -6.87
CA THR A 364 -36.55 4.34 -6.16
C THR A 364 -35.05 4.14 -6.09
#